data_AF-A0A2E4PKQ6-F1
#
_entry.id   AF-A0A2E4PKQ6-F1
#
_cell.length_a   1.000
_cell.length_b   1.000
_cell.length_c   1.000
_cell.angle_alpha   90.00
_cell.angle_beta   90.00
_cell.angle_gamma   90.00
#
_symmetry.space_group_name_H-M   'P 1'
#
loop_
_entity.id
_entity.type
_entity.pdbx_description
1 polymer ?
#
loop_
_entity_poly.entity_id
_entity_poly.type
_entity_poly.pdbx_seq_one_letter_code
_entity_poly.pdbx_strand_id
1 'polypeptide(L)'
;MKTPQDHIEFYKEQEQIFTNGLVYCQNLTEDKLYLSIFNIEQIFICNLMIGLIEWRINQNPKLQLIKAITHFEKELSKLKELEDYKKFQNPFLIITANYFAYLCNQECNLVINPLVTKDEHYNIEYYLFNSISKSSNFKPEIETSFYKINKSKKHKLVFDSYTNYFQILEAFENNENLNNKIEIAESLFTKRANNSYYSNGHEIDGGYLNNNLVIDFRLAVILKKIDYKGNSIHKWNW
;
A
#
# COMPACT_ATOMS: atom_id res chain seq x y z
N MET A 1 -17.58 -21.18 2.15
CA MET A 1 -16.86 -19.98 1.68
C MET A 1 -16.50 -19.20 2.94
N LYS A 2 -15.25 -18.78 3.13
CA LYS A 2 -14.83 -18.05 4.33
C LYS A 2 -15.50 -16.66 4.37
N THR A 3 -15.93 -16.23 5.54
CA THR A 3 -16.50 -14.89 5.76
C THR A 3 -15.38 -13.85 5.94
N PRO A 4 -15.64 -12.54 5.75
CA PRO A 4 -14.67 -11.50 6.12
C PRO A 4 -14.18 -11.61 7.56
N GLN A 5 -15.04 -12.05 8.48
CA GLN A 5 -14.67 -12.28 9.88
C GLN A 5 -13.67 -13.44 10.03
N ASP A 6 -13.86 -14.54 9.30
CA ASP A 6 -12.90 -15.66 9.30
C ASP A 6 -11.52 -15.21 8.80
N HIS A 7 -11.48 -14.26 7.86
CA HIS A 7 -10.22 -13.69 7.36
C HIS A 7 -9.56 -12.78 8.40
N ILE A 8 -10.34 -11.97 9.12
CA ILE A 8 -9.82 -11.16 10.25
C ILE A 8 -9.19 -12.08 11.32
N GLU A 9 -9.87 -13.16 11.69
CA GLU A 9 -9.35 -14.14 12.66
C GLU A 9 -8.06 -14.80 12.16
N PHE A 10 -8.03 -15.23 10.89
CA PHE A 10 -6.83 -15.76 10.26
C PHE A 10 -5.64 -14.80 10.38
N TYR A 11 -5.81 -13.51 10.05
CA TYR A 11 -4.70 -12.55 10.15
C TYR A 11 -4.29 -12.23 11.59
N LYS A 12 -5.20 -12.33 12.57
CA LYS A 12 -4.85 -12.23 14.00
C LYS A 12 -3.99 -13.40 14.45
N GLU A 13 -4.32 -14.62 14.02
CA GLU A 13 -3.49 -15.80 14.30
C GLU A 13 -2.10 -15.69 13.67
N GLN A 14 -2.03 -15.26 12.40
CA GLN A 14 -0.76 -15.02 11.72
C GLN A 14 0.08 -13.94 12.41
N GLU A 15 -0.53 -12.82 12.81
CA GLU A 15 0.16 -11.76 13.54
C GLU A 15 0.80 -12.27 14.84
N GLN A 16 0.10 -13.13 15.59
CA GLN A 16 0.63 -13.74 16.80
C GLN A 16 1.83 -14.66 16.50
N ILE A 17 1.76 -15.45 15.43
CA ILE A 17 2.86 -16.32 14.99
C ILE A 17 4.12 -15.50 14.68
N PHE A 18 3.99 -14.45 13.87
CA PHE A 18 5.12 -13.59 13.51
C PHE A 18 5.63 -12.76 14.69
N THR A 19 4.75 -12.36 15.61
CA THR A 19 5.15 -11.72 16.87
C THR A 19 6.02 -12.66 17.72
N ASN A 20 5.62 -13.92 17.86
CA ASN A 20 6.43 -14.93 18.56
C ASN A 20 7.78 -15.17 17.83
N GLY A 21 7.77 -15.19 16.49
CA GLY A 21 8.98 -15.27 15.67
C GLY A 21 9.93 -14.10 15.89
N LEU A 22 9.40 -12.88 15.97
CA LEU A 22 10.18 -11.68 16.27
C LEU A 22 10.78 -11.73 17.68
N VAL A 23 10.04 -12.24 18.67
CA VAL A 23 10.56 -12.48 20.03
C VAL A 23 11.76 -13.42 20.01
N TYR A 24 11.71 -14.49 19.22
CA TYR A 24 12.85 -15.42 19.06
C TYR A 24 14.10 -14.77 18.40
N CYS A 25 13.89 -13.67 17.67
CA CYS A 25 14.95 -12.89 17.06
C CYS A 25 15.55 -11.81 17.98
N GLN A 26 15.06 -11.65 19.22
CA GLN A 26 15.42 -10.55 20.15
C GLN A 26 16.91 -10.44 20.51
N ASN A 27 17.70 -11.50 20.31
CA ASN A 27 19.15 -11.42 20.35
C ASN A 27 19.66 -10.95 18.98
N LEU A 28 19.41 -9.67 18.68
CA LEU A 28 19.66 -8.96 17.41
C LEU A 28 21.13 -9.05 16.97
N THR A 29 21.54 -10.19 16.44
CA THR A 29 22.80 -10.38 15.71
C THR A 29 22.54 -10.18 14.22
N GLU A 30 23.59 -9.81 13.46
CA GLU A 30 23.51 -9.67 12.00
C GLU A 30 22.92 -10.92 11.32
N ASP A 31 23.23 -12.11 11.84
CA ASP A 31 22.73 -13.40 11.36
C ASP A 31 21.20 -13.54 11.41
N LYS A 32 20.51 -12.75 12.24
CA LYS A 32 19.05 -12.78 12.42
C LYS A 32 18.34 -11.54 11.89
N LEU A 33 19.07 -10.61 11.28
CA LEU A 33 18.51 -9.35 10.78
C LEU A 33 17.42 -9.59 9.72
N TYR A 34 17.70 -10.47 8.76
CA TYR A 34 16.72 -10.84 7.72
C TYR A 34 15.43 -11.40 8.32
N LEU A 35 15.52 -12.32 9.28
CA LEU A 35 14.36 -12.91 9.94
C LEU A 35 13.59 -11.88 10.77
N SER A 36 14.30 -10.94 11.41
CA SER A 36 13.67 -9.86 12.17
C SER A 36 12.85 -8.96 11.25
N ILE A 37 13.44 -8.52 10.13
CA ILE A 37 12.76 -7.70 9.13
C ILE A 37 11.58 -8.45 8.53
N PHE A 38 11.75 -9.72 8.16
CA PHE A 38 10.66 -10.55 7.65
C PHE A 38 9.48 -10.60 8.62
N ASN A 39 9.71 -10.90 9.90
CA ASN A 39 8.62 -10.94 10.89
C ASN A 39 7.94 -9.57 11.06
N ILE A 40 8.71 -8.48 11.09
CA ILE A 40 8.18 -7.10 11.18
C ILE A 40 7.28 -6.79 9.97
N GLU A 41 7.71 -7.13 8.76
CA GLU A 41 6.95 -6.94 7.54
C GLU A 41 5.65 -7.77 7.52
N GLN A 42 5.71 -9.03 7.96
CA GLN A 42 4.51 -9.86 8.03
C GLN A 42 3.52 -9.39 9.10
N ILE A 43 3.99 -8.95 10.27
CA ILE A 43 3.13 -8.32 11.30
C ILE A 43 2.44 -7.08 10.71
N PHE A 44 3.18 -6.25 9.98
CA PHE A 44 2.63 -5.07 9.32
C PHE A 44 1.54 -5.45 8.30
N ILE A 45 1.81 -6.40 7.41
CA ILE A 45 0.85 -6.88 6.41
C ILE A 45 -0.40 -7.45 7.08
N CYS A 46 -0.27 -8.28 8.12
CA CYS A 46 -1.41 -8.84 8.85
C CYS A 46 -2.30 -7.74 9.42
N ASN A 47 -1.70 -6.74 10.10
CA ASN A 47 -2.45 -5.64 10.67
C ASN A 47 -3.11 -4.77 9.59
N LEU A 48 -2.46 -4.55 8.44
CA LEU A 48 -3.05 -3.85 7.30
C LEU A 48 -4.24 -4.62 6.71
N MET A 49 -4.11 -5.93 6.52
CA MET A 49 -5.19 -6.76 5.99
C MET A 49 -6.41 -6.74 6.89
N ILE A 50 -6.25 -6.81 8.22
CA ILE A 50 -7.36 -6.66 9.17
C ILE A 50 -8.05 -5.30 8.95
N GLY A 51 -7.30 -4.21 8.93
CA GLY A 51 -7.87 -2.86 8.72
C GLY A 51 -8.56 -2.72 7.35
N LEU A 52 -7.99 -3.26 6.28
CA LEU A 52 -8.59 -3.22 4.95
C LEU A 52 -9.89 -4.03 4.86
N ILE A 53 -9.96 -5.17 5.55
CA ILE A 53 -11.17 -6.00 5.62
C ILE A 53 -12.24 -5.31 6.47
N GLU A 54 -11.89 -4.75 7.63
CA GLU A 54 -12.79 -3.95 8.46
C GLU A 54 -13.39 -2.81 7.65
N TRP A 55 -12.56 -2.06 6.91
CA TRP A 55 -13.04 -1.02 5.99
C TRP A 55 -14.02 -1.59 4.97
N ARG A 56 -13.66 -2.70 4.32
CA ARG A 56 -14.48 -3.31 3.26
C ARG A 56 -15.89 -3.67 3.75
N ILE A 57 -16.03 -4.05 5.02
CA ILE A 57 -17.32 -4.34 5.67
C ILE A 57 -17.91 -3.16 6.44
N ASN A 58 -17.44 -1.94 6.14
CA ASN A 58 -17.89 -0.66 6.71
C ASN A 58 -17.72 -0.55 8.24
N GLN A 59 -16.71 -1.23 8.79
CA GLN A 59 -16.23 -1.04 10.16
C GLN A 59 -15.06 -0.04 10.17
N ASN A 60 -14.83 0.60 11.32
CA ASN A 60 -13.78 1.61 11.46
C ASN A 60 -12.38 0.97 11.49
N PRO A 61 -11.55 1.14 10.45
CA PRO A 61 -10.25 0.49 10.35
C PRO A 61 -9.13 1.31 11.00
N LYS A 62 -9.42 2.55 11.43
CA LYS A 62 -8.41 3.56 11.76
C LYS A 62 -7.48 3.13 12.88
N LEU A 63 -8.03 2.59 13.98
CA LEU A 63 -7.23 2.14 15.12
C LEU A 63 -6.26 1.03 14.72
N GLN A 64 -6.73 0.10 13.90
CA GLN A 64 -5.97 -1.03 13.43
C GLN A 64 -4.85 -0.61 12.46
N LEU A 65 -5.14 0.32 11.54
CA LEU A 65 -4.15 0.89 10.62
C LEU A 65 -3.08 1.72 11.36
N ILE A 66 -3.47 2.54 12.34
CA ILE A 66 -2.54 3.28 13.21
C ILE A 66 -1.61 2.31 13.95
N LYS A 67 -2.17 1.23 14.55
CA LYS A 67 -1.38 0.19 15.21
C LYS A 67 -0.34 -0.41 14.25
N ALA A 68 -0.75 -0.73 13.02
CA ALA A 68 0.15 -1.28 12.00
C ALA A 68 1.33 -0.34 11.72
N ILE A 69 1.06 0.93 11.44
CA ILE A 69 2.08 1.94 11.11
C ILE A 69 3.03 2.15 12.29
N THR A 70 2.48 2.39 13.49
CA THR A 70 3.28 2.66 14.69
C THR A 70 4.17 1.47 15.06
N HIS A 71 3.66 0.25 14.97
CA HIS A 71 4.47 -0.93 15.22
C HIS A 71 5.59 -1.07 14.19
N PHE A 72 5.25 -0.95 12.90
CA PHE A 72 6.22 -1.09 11.81
C PHE A 72 7.35 -0.07 11.92
N GLU A 73 7.01 1.21 12.14
CA GLU A 73 8.00 2.27 12.33
C GLU A 73 8.88 2.04 13.56
N LYS A 74 8.26 1.70 14.70
CA LYS A 74 8.98 1.44 15.95
C LYS A 74 9.97 0.29 15.78
N GLU A 75 9.55 -0.85 15.25
CA GLU A 75 10.43 -2.01 15.14
C GLU A 75 11.53 -1.80 14.09
N LEU A 76 11.23 -1.18 12.94
CA LEU A 76 12.24 -0.82 11.95
C LEU A 76 13.29 0.16 12.51
N SER A 77 12.86 1.15 13.31
CA SER A 77 13.77 2.12 13.91
C SER A 77 14.80 1.51 14.87
N LYS A 78 14.50 0.34 15.47
CA LYS A 78 15.45 -0.41 16.31
C LYS A 78 16.56 -1.07 15.49
N LEU A 79 16.30 -1.36 14.22
CA LEU A 79 17.22 -2.06 13.33
C LEU A 79 18.08 -1.11 12.48
N LYS A 80 17.75 0.18 12.45
CA LYS A 80 18.36 1.16 11.53
C LYS A 80 19.88 1.33 11.67
N GLU A 81 20.43 1.03 12.85
CA GLU A 81 21.85 1.16 13.17
C GLU A 81 22.65 -0.12 12.85
N LEU A 82 21.98 -1.22 12.49
CA LEU A 82 22.64 -2.48 12.15
C LEU A 82 23.21 -2.41 10.73
N GLU A 83 24.37 -3.02 10.53
CA GLU A 83 24.96 -3.23 9.21
C GLU A 83 23.97 -4.01 8.32
N ASP A 84 23.96 -3.74 7.02
CA ASP A 84 23.05 -4.36 6.05
C ASP A 84 21.53 -4.10 6.24
N TYR A 85 21.07 -3.32 7.24
CA TYR A 85 19.64 -3.03 7.43
C TYR A 85 18.92 -2.62 6.14
N LYS A 86 19.48 -1.65 5.41
CA LYS A 86 18.90 -1.11 4.16
C LYS A 86 18.79 -2.14 3.04
N LYS A 87 19.60 -3.20 3.06
CA LYS A 87 19.62 -4.25 2.04
C LYS A 87 18.40 -5.16 2.12
N PHE A 88 17.89 -5.37 3.33
CA PHE A 88 16.81 -6.30 3.61
C PHE A 88 15.44 -5.64 3.70
N GLN A 89 15.37 -4.31 3.80
CA GLN A 89 14.10 -3.59 3.81
C GLN A 89 13.33 -3.77 2.51
N ASN A 90 12.02 -3.98 2.60
CA ASN A 90 11.13 -3.85 1.47
C ASN A 90 10.69 -2.39 1.27
N PRO A 91 11.17 -1.70 0.21
CA PRO A 91 10.83 -0.30 -0.04
C PRO A 91 9.32 -0.11 -0.34
N PHE A 92 8.63 -1.12 -0.89
CA PHE A 92 7.18 -1.05 -1.12
C PHE A 92 6.39 -0.96 0.19
N LEU A 93 6.81 -1.64 1.26
CA LEU A 93 6.11 -1.58 2.54
C LEU A 93 6.35 -0.24 3.25
N ILE A 94 7.52 0.37 3.06
CA ILE A 94 7.81 1.73 3.56
C ILE A 94 6.87 2.75 2.93
N ILE A 95 6.70 2.72 1.61
CA ILE A 95 5.77 3.65 0.94
C ILE A 95 4.31 3.33 1.28
N THR A 96 3.97 2.06 1.44
CA THR A 96 2.64 1.63 1.89
C THR A 96 2.32 2.19 3.27
N ALA A 97 3.25 2.14 4.23
CA ALA A 97 3.08 2.75 5.55
C ALA A 97 2.81 4.26 5.46
N ASN A 98 3.51 4.95 4.56
CA ASN A 98 3.30 6.38 4.32
C ASN A 98 1.91 6.69 3.71
N TYR A 99 1.39 5.85 2.80
CA TYR A 99 0.02 5.97 2.31
C TYR A 99 -1.01 5.86 3.45
N PHE A 100 -0.88 4.84 4.30
CA PHE A 100 -1.81 4.65 5.41
C PHE A 100 -1.66 5.73 6.49
N ALA A 101 -0.45 6.25 6.72
CA ALA A 101 -0.22 7.38 7.62
C ALA A 101 -0.94 8.64 7.13
N TYR A 102 -0.85 8.93 5.82
CA TYR A 102 -1.64 9.99 5.18
C TYR A 102 -3.14 9.77 5.38
N LEU A 103 -3.65 8.55 5.14
CA LEU A 103 -5.07 8.21 5.38
C LEU A 103 -5.50 8.40 6.84
N CYS A 104 -4.63 8.10 7.80
CA CYS A 104 -4.97 8.21 9.22
C CYS A 104 -4.72 9.60 9.83
N ASN A 105 -4.19 10.57 9.06
CA ASN A 105 -3.66 11.84 9.57
C ASN A 105 -2.61 11.63 10.67
N GLN A 106 -1.73 10.66 10.46
CA GLN A 106 -0.64 10.33 11.37
C GLN A 106 0.70 10.71 10.74
N GLU A 107 1.63 11.23 11.54
CA GLU A 107 3.02 11.38 11.11
C GLU A 107 3.67 10.01 10.93
N CYS A 108 4.45 9.85 9.86
CA CYS A 108 5.27 8.66 9.63
C CYS A 108 6.70 9.10 9.36
N ASN A 109 7.63 8.64 10.19
CA ASN A 109 9.04 9.04 10.07
C ASN A 109 9.84 8.12 9.15
N LEU A 110 9.18 7.18 8.45
CA LEU A 110 9.82 6.29 7.50
C LEU A 110 10.16 7.03 6.21
N VAL A 111 11.46 7.21 5.97
CA VAL A 111 11.97 7.92 4.79
C VAL A 111 11.81 7.06 3.53
N ILE A 112 11.06 7.57 2.56
CA ILE A 112 10.98 6.98 1.23
C ILE A 112 12.16 7.48 0.39
N ASN A 113 12.95 6.56 -0.17
CA ASN A 113 14.08 6.91 -1.02
C ASN A 113 13.90 6.31 -2.42
N PRO A 114 13.76 7.15 -3.48
CA PRO A 114 13.52 6.70 -4.85
C PRO A 114 14.72 6.00 -5.49
N LEU A 115 15.93 6.16 -4.94
CA LEU A 115 17.16 5.58 -5.50
C LEU A 115 17.49 4.19 -4.95
N VAL A 116 16.67 3.64 -4.06
CA VAL A 116 16.94 2.37 -3.37
C VAL A 116 16.77 1.16 -4.30
N THR A 117 15.91 1.26 -5.31
CA THR A 117 15.62 0.13 -6.20
C THR A 117 15.55 0.56 -7.67
N LYS A 118 15.92 -0.37 -8.55
CA LYS A 118 15.71 -0.26 -10.00
C LYS A 118 14.31 -0.71 -10.42
N ASP A 119 13.45 -1.04 -9.46
CA ASP A 119 12.08 -1.43 -9.70
C ASP A 119 11.24 -0.22 -10.15
N GLU A 120 10.79 -0.27 -11.40
CA GLU A 120 10.00 0.80 -12.02
C GLU A 120 8.63 0.97 -11.34
N HIS A 121 8.08 -0.09 -10.74
CA HIS A 121 6.80 0.00 -10.06
C HIS A 121 6.93 0.80 -8.77
N TYR A 122 8.02 0.58 -8.02
CA TYR A 122 8.32 1.37 -6.84
C TYR A 122 8.51 2.86 -7.17
N ASN A 123 9.18 3.16 -8.29
CA ASN A 123 9.34 4.55 -8.74
C ASN A 123 7.98 5.21 -8.99
N ILE A 124 7.05 4.52 -9.66
CA ILE A 124 5.72 5.07 -9.90
C ILE A 124 4.94 5.27 -8.60
N GLU A 125 5.00 4.32 -7.67
CA GLU A 125 4.41 4.47 -6.33
C GLU A 125 4.95 5.73 -5.63
N TYR A 126 6.27 5.90 -5.64
CA TYR A 126 6.93 7.07 -5.08
C TYR A 126 6.43 8.37 -5.70
N TYR A 127 6.33 8.42 -7.03
CA TYR A 127 5.83 9.62 -7.71
C TYR A 127 4.36 9.88 -7.38
N LEU A 128 3.51 8.84 -7.37
CA LEU A 128 2.11 8.97 -7.01
C LEU A 128 1.95 9.51 -5.57
N PHE A 129 2.67 8.93 -4.61
CA PHE A 129 2.63 9.39 -3.23
C PHE A 129 3.11 10.84 -3.08
N ASN A 130 4.15 11.26 -3.80
CA ASN A 130 4.59 12.66 -3.77
C ASN A 130 3.58 13.61 -4.40
N SER A 131 2.95 13.25 -5.53
CA SER A 131 1.89 14.07 -6.13
C SER A 131 0.73 14.27 -5.15
N ILE A 132 0.39 13.25 -4.36
CA ILE A 132 -0.64 13.33 -3.33
C ILE A 132 -0.18 14.19 -2.13
N SER A 133 1.02 13.94 -1.59
CA SER A 133 1.47 14.51 -0.32
C SER A 133 2.06 15.92 -0.42
N LYS A 134 2.66 16.28 -1.56
CA LYS A 134 3.41 17.54 -1.73
C LYS A 134 2.87 18.47 -2.81
N SER A 135 1.72 18.14 -3.43
CA SER A 135 1.14 18.90 -4.55
C SER A 135 2.17 19.19 -5.66
N SER A 136 2.97 18.19 -6.03
CA SER A 136 4.00 18.33 -7.06
C SER A 136 3.49 17.86 -8.42
N ASN A 137 3.69 18.69 -9.44
CA ASN A 137 3.35 18.40 -10.83
C ASN A 137 4.00 17.11 -11.33
N PHE A 138 3.32 16.47 -12.27
CA PHE A 138 3.80 15.33 -13.06
C PHE A 138 5.18 15.65 -13.67
N LYS A 139 6.15 14.72 -13.55
CA LYS A 139 7.53 14.94 -14.00
C LYS A 139 7.92 14.01 -15.16
N PRO A 140 8.84 14.42 -16.05
CA PRO A 140 9.33 13.60 -17.17
C PRO A 140 9.89 12.23 -16.77
N GLU A 141 10.41 12.09 -15.55
CA GLU A 141 10.90 10.82 -15.01
C GLU A 141 9.79 9.77 -14.84
N ILE A 142 8.54 10.23 -14.61
CA ILE A 142 7.36 9.38 -14.57
C ILE A 142 7.14 8.74 -15.94
N GLU A 143 7.23 9.51 -17.02
CA GLU A 143 7.04 9.02 -18.40
C GLU A 143 8.00 7.87 -18.74
N THR A 144 9.24 7.93 -18.26
CA THR A 144 10.24 6.89 -18.48
C THR A 144 9.88 5.58 -17.77
N SER A 145 9.44 5.64 -16.51
CA SER A 145 8.97 4.45 -15.78
C SER A 145 7.69 3.87 -16.39
N PHE A 146 6.73 4.74 -16.75
CA PHE A 146 5.52 4.34 -17.46
C PHE A 146 5.81 3.66 -18.80
N TYR A 147 6.74 4.21 -19.59
CA TYR A 147 7.17 3.63 -20.86
C TYR A 147 7.74 2.21 -20.69
N LYS A 148 8.55 1.97 -19.64
CA LYS A 148 9.13 0.65 -19.37
C LYS A 148 8.07 -0.38 -18.96
N ILE A 149 7.11 0.00 -18.11
CA ILE A 149 6.02 -0.89 -17.68
C ILE A 149 5.11 -1.26 -18.86
N ASN A 150 4.79 -0.29 -19.72
CA ASN A 150 3.89 -0.48 -20.85
C ASN A 150 4.41 -1.48 -21.91
N LYS A 151 5.72 -1.78 -21.94
CA LYS A 151 6.29 -2.76 -22.88
C LYS A 151 5.84 -4.20 -22.65
N SER A 152 5.26 -4.51 -21.48
CA SER A 152 4.79 -5.85 -21.15
C SER A 152 3.27 -5.92 -21.10
N LYS A 153 2.66 -6.79 -21.90
CA LYS A 153 1.21 -7.07 -21.83
C LYS A 153 0.76 -7.48 -20.42
N LYS A 154 1.63 -8.14 -19.64
CA LYS A 154 1.32 -8.55 -18.25
C LYS A 154 1.14 -7.35 -17.30
N HIS A 155 1.82 -6.23 -17.58
CA HIS A 155 1.77 -5.03 -16.75
C HIS A 155 0.80 -3.97 -17.26
N LYS A 156 0.02 -4.26 -18.32
CA LYS A 156 -0.96 -3.31 -18.87
C LYS A 156 -1.95 -2.82 -17.81
N LEU A 157 -2.50 -3.71 -16.98
CA LEU A 157 -3.46 -3.32 -15.94
C LEU A 157 -2.82 -2.39 -14.89
N VAL A 158 -1.55 -2.63 -14.55
CA VAL A 158 -0.78 -1.78 -13.64
C VAL A 158 -0.62 -0.38 -14.24
N PHE A 159 -0.17 -0.32 -15.50
CA PHE A 159 -0.03 0.92 -16.26
C PHE A 159 -1.36 1.69 -16.34
N ASP A 160 -2.45 1.01 -16.70
CA ASP A 160 -3.78 1.61 -16.81
C ASP A 160 -4.26 2.15 -15.44
N SER A 161 -4.01 1.40 -14.36
CA SER A 161 -4.34 1.83 -12.98
C SER A 161 -3.62 3.11 -12.59
N TYR A 162 -2.29 3.15 -12.73
CA TYR A 162 -1.52 4.33 -12.37
C TYR A 162 -1.80 5.52 -13.28
N THR A 163 -1.97 5.29 -14.59
CA THR A 163 -2.36 6.35 -15.52
C THR A 163 -3.65 6.99 -15.06
N ASN A 164 -4.65 6.18 -14.70
CA ASN A 164 -5.93 6.67 -14.24
C ASN A 164 -5.83 7.42 -12.90
N TYR A 165 -4.99 6.97 -11.96
CA TYR A 165 -4.73 7.72 -10.72
C TYR A 165 -4.17 9.12 -10.97
N PHE A 166 -3.17 9.27 -11.84
CA PHE A 166 -2.64 10.59 -12.18
C PHE A 166 -3.67 11.44 -12.92
N GLN A 167 -4.48 10.85 -13.81
CA GLN A 167 -5.57 11.56 -14.47
C GLN A 167 -6.65 12.06 -13.51
N ILE A 168 -6.90 11.36 -12.39
CA ILE A 168 -7.83 11.85 -11.35
C ILE A 168 -7.23 13.09 -10.67
N LEU A 169 -5.95 13.05 -10.31
CA LEU A 169 -5.25 14.18 -9.69
C LEU A 169 -5.21 15.40 -10.62
N GLU A 170 -4.86 15.20 -11.89
CA GLU A 170 -4.83 16.26 -12.91
C GLU A 170 -6.22 16.86 -13.13
N ALA A 171 -7.26 16.03 -13.28
CA ALA A 171 -8.63 16.51 -13.42
C ALA A 171 -9.11 17.30 -12.21
N PHE A 172 -8.69 16.92 -10.99
CA PHE A 172 -8.99 17.68 -9.78
C PHE A 172 -8.33 19.06 -9.81
N GLU A 173 -7.07 19.15 -10.20
CA GLU A 173 -6.35 20.43 -10.35
C GLU A 173 -6.99 21.33 -11.41
N ASN A 174 -7.52 20.74 -12.49
CA ASN A 174 -8.21 21.44 -13.57
C ASN A 174 -9.70 21.72 -13.30
N ASN A 175 -10.24 21.35 -12.13
CA ASN A 175 -11.66 21.45 -11.78
C ASN A 175 -12.61 20.73 -12.76
N GLU A 176 -12.16 19.60 -13.31
CA GLU A 176 -12.94 18.75 -14.19
C GLU A 176 -13.87 17.80 -13.41
N ASN A 177 -14.84 17.20 -14.11
CA ASN A 177 -15.70 16.17 -13.53
C ASN A 177 -14.91 14.86 -13.28
N LEU A 178 -14.90 14.40 -12.03
CA LEU A 178 -14.10 13.27 -11.58
C LEU A 178 -14.83 11.91 -11.65
N ASN A 179 -16.16 11.90 -11.76
CA ASN A 179 -16.97 10.69 -11.57
C ASN A 179 -16.58 9.57 -12.55
N ASN A 180 -16.49 9.87 -13.84
CA ASN A 180 -16.10 8.88 -14.85
C ASN A 180 -14.70 8.32 -14.58
N LYS A 181 -13.76 9.14 -14.10
CA LYS A 181 -12.39 8.68 -13.83
C LYS A 181 -12.34 7.78 -12.59
N ILE A 182 -13.14 8.08 -11.57
CA ILE A 182 -13.26 7.26 -10.36
C ILE A 182 -13.93 5.91 -10.68
N GLU A 183 -15.01 5.89 -11.47
CA GLU A 183 -15.64 4.65 -11.93
C GLU A 183 -14.66 3.79 -12.74
N ILE A 184 -13.81 4.40 -13.56
CA ILE A 184 -12.73 3.70 -14.27
C ILE A 184 -11.72 3.11 -13.27
N ALA A 185 -11.32 3.85 -12.23
CA ALA A 185 -10.42 3.35 -11.20
C ALA A 185 -10.99 2.10 -10.49
N GLU A 186 -12.26 2.15 -10.10
CA GLU A 186 -12.96 1.04 -9.47
C GLU A 186 -13.06 -0.17 -10.41
N SER A 187 -13.39 0.06 -11.68
CA SER A 187 -13.39 -0.97 -12.72
C SER A 187 -11.99 -1.60 -12.91
N LEU A 188 -10.92 -0.80 -12.88
CA LEU A 188 -9.55 -1.29 -12.95
C LEU A 188 -9.17 -2.12 -11.72
N PHE A 189 -9.61 -1.70 -10.53
CA PHE A 189 -9.41 -2.47 -9.30
C PHE A 189 -10.08 -3.84 -9.38
N THR A 190 -11.34 -3.94 -9.81
CA THR A 190 -12.04 -5.24 -9.93
C THR A 190 -11.35 -6.21 -10.89
N LYS A 191 -10.72 -5.69 -11.96
CA LYS A 191 -9.97 -6.51 -12.93
C LYS A 191 -8.72 -7.16 -12.32
N ARG A 192 -8.20 -6.67 -11.18
CA ARG A 192 -7.04 -7.27 -10.49
C ARG A 192 -7.30 -8.70 -10.02
N ALA A 193 -8.56 -9.04 -9.72
CA ALA A 193 -8.96 -10.39 -9.33
C ALA A 193 -8.49 -11.47 -10.32
N ASN A 194 -8.48 -11.14 -11.63
CA ASN A 194 -8.17 -12.08 -12.71
C ASN A 194 -6.83 -11.79 -13.41
N ASN A 195 -5.98 -10.94 -12.82
CA ASN A 195 -4.74 -10.51 -13.44
C ASN A 195 -3.52 -11.19 -12.79
N SER A 196 -2.67 -11.80 -13.61
CA SER A 196 -1.51 -12.59 -13.15
C SER A 196 -0.37 -11.78 -12.56
N TYR A 197 -0.33 -10.46 -12.79
CA TYR A 197 0.60 -9.61 -12.08
C TYR A 197 0.20 -9.51 -10.60
N TYR A 198 -1.08 -9.27 -10.34
CA TYR A 198 -1.60 -9.12 -8.97
C TYR A 198 -1.77 -10.45 -8.24
N SER A 199 -1.87 -11.58 -8.97
CA SER A 199 -1.97 -12.91 -8.35
C SER A 199 -0.74 -13.31 -7.54
N ASN A 200 0.42 -12.77 -7.91
CA ASN A 200 1.70 -13.05 -7.26
C ASN A 200 2.18 -11.83 -6.44
N GLY A 201 1.33 -10.81 -6.29
CA GLY A 201 1.62 -9.59 -5.54
C GLY A 201 1.29 -9.71 -4.06
N HIS A 202 1.37 -8.58 -3.35
CA HIS A 202 0.96 -8.54 -1.95
C HIS A 202 -0.56 -8.61 -1.82
N GLU A 203 -1.05 -9.26 -0.78
CA GLU A 203 -2.50 -9.45 -0.55
C GLU A 203 -3.26 -8.12 -0.49
N ILE A 204 -2.62 -7.08 0.05
CA ILE A 204 -3.11 -5.70 0.14
C ILE A 204 -3.37 -5.03 -1.22
N ASP A 205 -2.82 -5.56 -2.32
CA ASP A 205 -3.02 -5.01 -3.67
C ASP A 205 -4.35 -5.46 -4.30
N GLY A 206 -5.03 -6.44 -3.69
CA GLY A 206 -6.35 -6.91 -4.12
C GLY A 206 -6.32 -7.82 -5.34
N GLY A 207 -5.28 -8.66 -5.50
CA GLY A 207 -5.26 -9.73 -6.49
C GLY A 207 -6.06 -10.96 -6.06
N TYR A 208 -6.56 -11.74 -7.01
CA TYR A 208 -7.25 -13.03 -6.74
C TYR A 208 -8.40 -12.88 -5.70
N LEU A 209 -8.46 -13.80 -4.73
CA LEU A 209 -9.42 -13.81 -3.62
C LEU A 209 -9.25 -12.60 -2.68
N ASN A 210 -8.15 -11.86 -2.80
CA ASN A 210 -7.87 -10.53 -2.25
C ASN A 210 -8.96 -9.50 -2.52
N ASN A 211 -9.43 -9.48 -3.78
CA ASN A 211 -10.08 -8.31 -4.37
C ASN A 211 -11.40 -7.93 -3.71
N ASN A 212 -12.18 -8.92 -3.27
CA ASN A 212 -13.45 -8.71 -2.60
C ASN A 212 -13.30 -8.45 -1.09
N LEU A 213 -12.11 -8.69 -0.53
CA LEU A 213 -11.81 -8.53 0.89
C LEU A 213 -11.20 -7.16 1.21
N VAL A 214 -10.48 -6.55 0.27
CA VAL A 214 -9.78 -5.28 0.50
C VAL A 214 -10.35 -4.15 -0.34
N ILE A 215 -9.90 -2.94 -0.04
CA ILE A 215 -10.11 -1.75 -0.84
C ILE A 215 -8.80 -1.34 -1.52
N ASP A 216 -8.90 -0.66 -2.65
CA ASP A 216 -7.79 0.02 -3.27
C ASP A 216 -7.31 1.21 -2.44
N PHE A 217 -6.30 0.99 -1.59
CA PHE A 217 -5.83 2.03 -0.67
C PHE A 217 -5.23 3.23 -1.42
N ARG A 218 -4.67 3.02 -2.62
CA ARG A 218 -4.09 4.10 -3.43
C ARG A 218 -5.18 5.04 -3.92
N LEU A 219 -6.26 4.48 -4.48
CA LEU A 219 -7.45 5.25 -4.82
C LEU A 219 -8.02 5.94 -3.58
N ALA A 220 -8.08 5.25 -2.44
CA ALA A 220 -8.61 5.82 -1.22
C ALA A 220 -7.84 7.07 -0.75
N VAL A 221 -6.51 7.05 -0.83
CA VAL A 221 -5.67 8.20 -0.48
C VAL A 221 -5.93 9.37 -1.44
N ILE A 222 -6.09 9.09 -2.74
CA ILE A 222 -6.46 10.09 -3.76
C ILE A 222 -7.83 10.70 -3.45
N LEU A 223 -8.84 9.87 -3.17
CA LEU A 223 -10.19 10.33 -2.83
C LEU A 223 -10.20 11.20 -1.57
N LYS A 224 -9.35 10.87 -0.58
CA LYS A 224 -9.15 11.70 0.60
C LYS A 224 -8.49 13.04 0.25
N LYS A 225 -7.43 13.03 -0.57
CA LYS A 225 -6.69 14.24 -0.97
C LYS A 225 -7.56 15.27 -1.70
N ILE A 226 -8.47 14.79 -2.54
CA ILE A 226 -9.38 15.63 -3.33
C ILE A 226 -10.70 15.94 -2.62
N ASP A 227 -10.83 15.51 -1.35
CA ASP A 227 -12.05 15.65 -0.54
C ASP A 227 -13.33 15.18 -1.29
N TYR A 228 -13.24 14.01 -1.93
CA TYR A 228 -14.29 13.51 -2.82
C TYR A 228 -15.63 13.32 -2.10
N LYS A 229 -16.68 13.99 -2.58
CA LYS A 229 -18.02 13.96 -1.96
C LYS A 229 -18.94 12.86 -2.50
N GLY A 230 -18.57 12.19 -3.59
CA GLY A 230 -19.38 11.13 -4.18
C GLY A 230 -19.35 9.81 -3.40
N ASN A 231 -19.96 8.79 -4.01
CA ASN A 231 -20.02 7.45 -3.45
C ASN A 231 -18.86 6.61 -3.99
N SER A 232 -18.13 5.96 -3.09
CA SER A 232 -17.12 4.96 -3.41
C SER A 232 -16.88 4.11 -2.17
N ILE A 233 -16.72 2.81 -2.34
CA ILE A 233 -16.32 1.91 -1.25
C ILE A 233 -14.88 2.21 -0.77
N HIS A 234 -14.08 2.84 -1.62
CA HIS A 234 -12.71 3.25 -1.34
C HIS A 234 -12.63 4.59 -0.62
N LYS A 235 -13.76 5.29 -0.42
CA LYS A 235 -13.76 6.58 0.27
C LYS A 235 -13.42 6.38 1.75
N TRP A 236 -12.50 7.19 2.26
CA TRP A 236 -12.14 7.22 3.68
C TRP A 236 -13.20 7.99 4.48
N ASN A 237 -13.84 7.33 5.44
CA ASN A 237 -14.97 7.89 6.20
C ASN A 237 -14.63 8.20 7.69
N TRP A 238 -13.37 8.10 8.13
CA TRP A 238 -12.99 8.08 9.56
C TRP A 238 -11.91 9.08 9.99
#